data_AF-A0A523FYL8-F1
#
_entry.id   AF-A0A523FYL8-F1
#
_cell.length_a   1.000
_cell.length_b   1.000
_cell.length_c   1.000
_cell.angle_alpha   90.00
_cell.angle_beta   90.00
_cell.angle_gamma   90.00
#
_symmetry.space_group_name_H-M   'P 1'
#
loop_
_entity.id
_entity.type
_entity.pdbx_description
1 polymer ?
#
loop_
_entity_poly.entity_id
_entity_poly.type
_entity_poly.pdbx_seq_one_letter_code
_entity_poly.pdbx_strand_id
1 'polypeptide(L)'
;MDIHDPDGHRFQIQAFGDEGTEILGSGAGTVACGKIGEFAPGSVTRIAKGRFFLVRNADGFLALSAWCTHKNGITTWQKESWHYYCPFHGAKFDANGVYKGDMGCQPLRLNPVSIDDDGTVLVDTGRFFAREGYSPSQAVPARPGAVFQCGGLRELTVSLERPVSKARE
;
A
#
# COMPACT_ATOMS: atom_id res chain seq x y z
N MET A 1 -3.76 -14.85 11.21
CA MET A 1 -2.72 -15.79 11.70
C MET A 1 -2.98 -17.13 11.07
N ASP A 2 -1.98 -17.74 10.43
CA ASP A 2 -2.09 -19.11 9.94
C ASP A 2 -1.89 -20.07 11.10
N ILE A 3 -2.85 -20.97 11.32
CA ILE A 3 -2.81 -22.03 12.32
C ILE A 3 -2.90 -23.33 11.56
N HIS A 4 -1.97 -24.22 11.83
CA HIS A 4 -2.01 -25.58 11.32
C HIS A 4 -2.49 -26.50 12.45
N ASP A 5 -3.51 -27.32 12.19
CA ASP A 5 -3.88 -28.37 13.13
C ASP A 5 -2.91 -29.56 13.01
N PRO A 6 -2.92 -30.51 13.97
CA PRO A 6 -2.07 -31.71 13.92
C PRO A 6 -2.29 -32.59 12.68
N ASP A 7 -3.45 -32.46 12.03
CA ASP A 7 -3.81 -33.20 10.82
C ASP A 7 -3.30 -32.51 9.53
N GLY A 8 -2.68 -31.33 9.65
CA GLY A 8 -2.06 -30.59 8.56
C GLY A 8 -2.99 -29.62 7.83
N HIS A 9 -4.23 -29.45 8.28
CA HIS A 9 -5.14 -28.45 7.75
C HIS A 9 -4.67 -27.04 8.13
N ARG A 10 -4.71 -26.14 7.14
CA ARG A 10 -4.40 -24.72 7.33
C ARG A 10 -5.67 -23.93 7.60
N PHE A 11 -5.75 -23.34 8.79
CA PHE A 11 -6.79 -22.39 9.18
C PHE A 11 -6.21 -20.98 9.19
N GLN A 12 -6.97 -20.01 8.66
CA GLN A 12 -6.59 -18.61 8.71
C GLN A 12 -7.55 -17.83 9.61
N ILE A 13 -7.06 -17.40 10.76
CA ILE A 13 -7.80 -16.50 11.64
C ILE A 13 -7.70 -15.07 11.10
N GLN A 14 -8.86 -14.45 10.89
CA GLN A 14 -9.02 -13.08 10.42
C GLN A 14 -10.15 -12.36 11.16
N ALA A 15 -10.09 -11.02 11.16
CA ALA A 15 -11.19 -10.21 11.67
C ALA A 15 -12.40 -10.29 10.73
N PHE A 16 -13.58 -10.52 11.30
CA PHE A 16 -14.83 -10.64 10.54
C PHE A 16 -15.52 -9.28 10.31
N GLY A 17 -15.33 -8.30 11.20
CA GLY A 17 -15.95 -6.97 11.13
C GLY A 17 -15.15 -5.93 10.35
N ASP A 18 -15.50 -4.66 10.59
CA ASP A 18 -14.90 -3.47 9.97
C ASP A 18 -13.41 -3.34 10.29
N GLU A 19 -12.98 -3.90 11.41
CA GLU A 19 -11.59 -4.01 11.84
C GLU A 19 -10.70 -4.69 10.79
N GLY A 20 -11.29 -5.62 10.03
CA GLY A 20 -10.58 -6.31 8.96
C GLY A 20 -10.18 -5.37 7.81
N THR A 21 -10.85 -4.23 7.67
CA THR A 21 -10.62 -3.25 6.60
C THR A 21 -10.15 -1.87 7.09
N GLU A 22 -10.15 -1.65 8.40
CA GLU A 22 -9.69 -0.44 9.07
C GLU A 22 -8.24 -0.11 8.70
N ILE A 23 -7.95 1.16 8.37
CA ILE A 23 -6.61 1.51 7.88
C ILE A 23 -5.63 1.60 9.04
N LEU A 24 -4.66 0.70 9.02
CA LEU A 24 -3.57 0.67 9.99
C LEU A 24 -2.40 1.51 9.48
N GLY A 25 -2.29 2.74 9.98
CA GLY A 25 -1.14 3.61 9.72
C GLY A 25 0.18 2.95 10.13
N SER A 26 1.27 3.29 9.45
CA SER A 26 2.57 2.71 9.78
C SER A 26 3.16 3.24 11.10
N GLY A 27 2.74 4.44 11.51
CA GLY A 27 3.34 5.22 12.61
C GLY A 27 4.65 5.92 12.24
N ALA A 28 5.14 5.77 11.00
CA ALA A 28 6.44 6.28 10.58
C ALA A 28 6.46 7.76 10.17
N GLY A 29 5.29 8.42 10.10
CA GLY A 29 5.17 9.79 9.58
C GLY A 29 5.62 9.90 8.13
N THR A 30 6.40 10.93 7.82
CA THR A 30 7.02 11.10 6.51
C THR A 30 8.31 10.27 6.42
N VAL A 31 8.41 9.42 5.40
CA VAL A 31 9.57 8.57 5.14
C VAL A 31 10.37 9.12 3.96
N ALA A 32 11.65 9.45 4.20
CA ALA A 32 12.61 9.70 3.14
C ALA A 32 13.09 8.38 2.54
N CYS A 33 12.91 8.22 1.23
CA CYS A 33 13.16 6.95 0.53
C CYS A 33 14.54 6.90 -0.15
N GLY A 34 15.10 8.04 -0.53
CA GLY A 34 16.32 8.16 -1.33
C GLY A 34 16.17 9.17 -2.47
N LYS A 35 17.22 9.38 -3.25
CA LYS A 35 17.19 10.30 -4.41
C LYS A 35 16.44 9.68 -5.59
N ILE A 36 15.84 10.52 -6.44
CA ILE A 36 15.16 10.10 -7.69
C ILE A 36 15.99 9.10 -8.51
N GLY A 37 17.30 9.34 -8.61
CA GLY A 37 18.22 8.55 -9.43
C GLY A 37 18.51 7.15 -8.90
N GLU A 38 18.19 6.86 -7.64
CA GLU A 38 18.37 5.52 -7.04
C GLU A 38 17.26 4.55 -7.48
N PHE A 39 16.17 5.06 -8.06
CA PHE A 39 15.01 4.27 -8.49
C PHE A 39 14.93 4.23 -10.02
N ALA A 40 15.28 3.09 -10.61
CA ALA A 40 15.19 2.88 -12.04
C ALA A 40 13.72 2.94 -12.53
N PRO A 41 13.46 3.42 -13.76
CA PRO A 41 12.16 3.25 -14.42
C PRO A 41 11.71 1.77 -14.43
N GLY A 42 10.45 1.54 -14.11
CA GLY A 42 9.85 0.21 -13.92
C GLY A 42 10.15 -0.45 -12.57
N SER A 43 10.95 0.17 -11.69
CA SER A 43 11.31 -0.43 -10.39
C SER A 43 10.16 -0.41 -9.39
N VAL A 44 10.13 -1.43 -8.53
CA VAL A 44 9.28 -1.53 -7.34
C VAL A 44 10.18 -1.81 -6.15
N THR A 45 10.23 -0.88 -5.21
CA THR A 45 11.07 -0.97 -4.00
C THR A 45 10.20 -1.06 -2.76
N ARG A 46 10.37 -2.10 -1.95
CA ARG A 46 9.64 -2.25 -0.68
C ARG A 46 10.26 -1.37 0.41
N ILE A 47 9.49 -0.42 0.94
CA ILE A 47 9.91 0.45 2.05
C ILE A 47 9.26 -0.05 3.34
N ALA A 48 9.98 -0.93 4.04
CA ALA A 48 9.46 -1.64 5.22
C ALA A 48 9.02 -0.70 6.35
N LYS A 49 9.80 0.37 6.61
CA LYS A 49 9.52 1.36 7.65
C LYS A 49 8.12 1.97 7.52
N GLY A 50 7.69 2.26 6.29
CA GLY A 50 6.40 2.88 6.00
C GLY A 50 5.29 1.90 5.60
N ARG A 51 5.57 0.60 5.49
CA ARG A 51 4.64 -0.43 5.00
C ARG A 51 4.04 -0.09 3.63
N PHE A 52 4.87 0.33 2.69
CA PHE A 52 4.45 0.58 1.30
C PHE A 52 5.50 0.10 0.29
N PHE A 53 5.11 0.09 -0.98
CA PHE A 53 5.99 -0.12 -2.13
C PHE A 53 6.12 1.20 -2.88
N LEU A 54 7.35 1.66 -3.07
CA LEU A 54 7.66 2.78 -3.95
C LEU A 54 7.78 2.25 -5.38
N VAL A 55 6.88 2.67 -6.25
CA VAL A 55 6.86 2.30 -7.67
C VAL A 55 7.37 3.47 -8.48
N ARG A 56 8.35 3.24 -9.34
CA ARG A 56 8.81 4.22 -10.34
C ARG A 56 8.32 3.74 -11.70
N ASN A 57 7.14 4.15 -12.12
CA ASN A 57 6.60 3.79 -13.44
C ASN A 57 6.94 4.88 -14.49
N ALA A 58 6.36 4.77 -15.69
CA ALA A 58 6.63 5.71 -16.79
C ALA A 58 6.14 7.14 -16.49
N ASP A 59 5.08 7.28 -15.69
CA ASP A 59 4.46 8.58 -15.37
C ASP A 59 5.11 9.24 -14.15
N GLY A 60 5.78 8.46 -13.29
CA GLY A 60 6.49 8.98 -12.13
C GLY A 60 6.53 8.01 -10.95
N PHE A 61 6.40 8.56 -9.74
CA PHE A 61 6.39 7.80 -8.50
C PHE A 61 4.98 7.59 -7.95
N LEU A 62 4.71 6.36 -7.50
CA LEU A 62 3.57 6.00 -6.67
C LEU A 62 4.08 5.39 -5.37
N ALA A 63 3.43 5.67 -4.25
CA ALA A 63 3.60 4.88 -3.03
C ALA A 63 2.33 4.06 -2.79
N LEU A 64 2.43 2.75 -3.00
CA LEU A 64 1.32 1.81 -2.84
C LEU A 64 1.38 1.19 -1.45
N SER A 65 0.33 1.38 -0.65
CA SER A 65 0.25 0.73 0.66
C SER A 65 0.35 -0.79 0.50
N ALA A 66 1.14 -1.43 1.36
CA ALA A 66 1.29 -2.88 1.36
C ALA A 66 0.05 -3.59 1.94
N TRP A 67 -0.87 -2.87 2.57
CA TRP A 67 -2.11 -3.44 3.11
C TRP A 67 -3.07 -3.80 1.97
N CYS A 68 -3.36 -5.09 1.86
CA CYS A 68 -4.40 -5.62 0.98
C CYS A 68 -5.75 -5.01 1.37
N THR A 69 -6.44 -4.47 0.38
CA THR A 69 -7.76 -3.85 0.52
C THR A 69 -8.88 -4.82 0.83
N HIS A 70 -8.63 -6.13 0.75
CA HIS A 70 -9.60 -7.15 1.15
C HIS A 70 -9.82 -7.17 2.67
N LYS A 71 -8.82 -7.63 3.44
CA LYS A 71 -8.87 -7.76 4.90
C LYS A 71 -7.51 -7.50 5.58
N ASN A 72 -6.80 -6.45 5.16
CA ASN A 72 -5.53 -6.00 5.74
C ASN A 72 -4.44 -7.10 5.86
N GLY A 73 -4.38 -8.03 4.91
CA GLY A 73 -3.19 -8.87 4.75
C GLY A 73 -2.02 -8.04 4.20
N ILE A 74 -0.77 -8.38 4.54
CA ILE A 74 0.40 -7.73 3.94
C ILE A 74 0.67 -8.35 2.58
N THR A 75 0.65 -7.52 1.54
CA THR A 75 1.02 -7.94 0.18
C THR A 75 2.53 -8.03 0.02
N THR A 76 2.96 -8.89 -0.89
CA THR A 76 4.35 -9.02 -1.34
C THR A 76 4.44 -8.70 -2.83
N TRP A 77 5.54 -8.10 -3.27
CA TRP A 77 5.83 -7.93 -4.68
C TRP A 77 6.48 -9.21 -5.23
N GLN A 78 5.90 -9.80 -6.28
CA GLN A 78 6.48 -10.93 -7.00
C GLN A 78 7.09 -10.44 -8.31
N LYS A 79 8.42 -10.40 -8.38
CA LYS A 79 9.15 -9.80 -9.50
C LYS A 79 9.03 -10.65 -10.76
N GLU A 80 8.97 -11.96 -10.61
CA GLU A 80 8.93 -12.94 -11.69
C GLU A 80 7.63 -12.84 -12.50
N SER A 81 6.55 -12.43 -11.84
CA SER A 81 5.20 -12.38 -12.39
C SER A 81 4.62 -10.96 -12.44
N TRP A 82 5.38 -9.95 -12.03
CA TRP A 82 5.02 -8.52 -12.09
C TRP A 82 3.69 -8.16 -11.42
N HIS A 83 3.38 -8.80 -10.29
CA HIS A 83 2.19 -8.49 -9.51
C HIS A 83 2.46 -8.49 -8.01
N TYR A 84 1.62 -7.76 -7.28
CA TYR A 84 1.49 -7.92 -5.85
C TYR A 84 0.64 -9.14 -5.54
N TYR A 85 0.99 -9.88 -4.49
CA TYR A 85 0.26 -11.05 -4.01
C TYR A 85 -0.04 -10.92 -2.52
N CYS A 86 -1.28 -11.20 -2.13
CA CYS A 86 -1.67 -11.33 -0.74
C CYS A 86 -1.82 -12.82 -0.36
N PRO A 87 -1.02 -13.35 0.59
CA PRO A 87 -1.07 -14.76 0.96
C PRO A 87 -2.33 -15.18 1.73
N PHE A 88 -3.17 -14.22 2.12
CA PHE A 88 -4.36 -14.50 2.93
C PHE A 88 -5.49 -15.17 2.12
N HIS A 89 -5.80 -14.64 0.93
CA HIS A 89 -6.87 -15.19 0.08
C HIS A 89 -6.48 -15.21 -1.39
N GLY A 90 -5.19 -15.00 -1.69
CA GLY A 90 -4.67 -15.02 -3.05
C GLY A 90 -4.98 -13.76 -3.86
N ALA A 91 -5.24 -12.61 -3.22
CA ALA A 91 -5.47 -11.36 -3.95
C ALA A 91 -4.25 -10.99 -4.79
N LYS A 92 -4.46 -10.66 -6.07
CA LYS A 92 -3.41 -10.24 -7.00
C LYS A 92 -3.68 -8.82 -7.49
N PHE A 93 -2.64 -8.02 -7.59
CA PHE A 93 -2.71 -6.66 -8.12
C PHE A 93 -1.58 -6.44 -9.12
N ASP A 94 -1.82 -5.75 -10.24
CA ASP A 94 -0.77 -5.47 -11.21
C ASP A 94 0.32 -4.52 -10.65
N ALA A 95 1.36 -4.23 -11.45
CA ALA A 95 2.46 -3.35 -11.06
C ALA A 95 2.03 -1.94 -10.63
N ASN A 96 0.86 -1.47 -11.07
CA ASN A 96 0.30 -0.18 -10.64
C ASN A 96 -0.63 -0.33 -9.43
N GLY A 97 -0.81 -1.55 -8.88
CA GLY A 97 -1.64 -1.86 -7.72
C GLY A 97 -3.13 -2.00 -8.04
N VAL A 98 -3.52 -2.18 -9.30
CA VAL A 98 -4.93 -2.42 -9.68
C VAL A 98 -5.23 -3.91 -9.53
N TYR A 99 -6.37 -4.24 -8.93
CA TYR A 99 -6.76 -5.62 -8.67
C TYR A 99 -6.93 -6.44 -9.96
N LYS A 100 -6.49 -7.70 -9.93
CA LYS A 100 -6.51 -8.66 -11.05
C LYS A 100 -7.00 -10.03 -10.55
N GLY A 101 -8.29 -10.13 -10.22
CA GLY A 101 -8.94 -11.40 -9.88
C GLY A 101 -10.44 -11.22 -9.72
N ASP A 102 -11.10 -12.25 -9.17
CA ASP A 102 -12.57 -12.33 -9.15
C ASP A 102 -13.19 -12.01 -7.78
N MET A 103 -12.38 -11.74 -6.76
CA MET A 103 -12.87 -11.40 -5.40
C MET A 103 -13.40 -9.96 -5.29
N GLY A 104 -13.31 -9.15 -6.33
CA GLY A 104 -13.77 -7.75 -6.32
C GLY A 104 -13.01 -6.82 -5.36
N CYS A 105 -11.71 -7.05 -5.11
CA CYS A 105 -10.93 -6.14 -4.27
C CYS A 105 -10.74 -4.77 -4.94
N GLN A 106 -10.74 -3.70 -4.14
CA GLN A 106 -10.36 -2.37 -4.60
C GLN A 106 -8.85 -2.30 -4.89
N PRO A 107 -8.36 -1.42 -5.79
CA PRO A 107 -6.94 -1.17 -5.96
C PRO A 107 -6.21 -0.82 -4.65
N LEU A 108 -4.91 -1.12 -4.58
CA LEU A 108 -4.08 -0.72 -3.45
C LEU A 108 -4.13 0.80 -3.26
N ARG A 109 -4.22 1.21 -1.98
CA ARG A 109 -4.32 2.61 -1.55
C ARG A 109 -3.01 3.35 -1.83
N LEU A 110 -3.10 4.64 -2.13
CA LEU A 110 -1.94 5.51 -2.30
C LEU A 110 -1.56 6.20 -0.99
N ASN A 111 -0.27 6.32 -0.74
CA ASN A 111 0.30 7.29 0.19
C ASN A 111 0.82 8.50 -0.62
N PRO A 112 0.62 9.75 -0.18
CA PRO A 112 1.13 10.91 -0.90
C PRO A 112 2.65 10.88 -1.04
N VAL A 113 3.12 11.11 -2.26
CA VAL A 113 4.54 11.27 -2.58
C VAL A 113 4.84 12.77 -2.78
N SER A 114 5.99 13.23 -2.31
CA SER A 114 6.58 14.50 -2.72
C SER A 114 8.05 14.33 -3.00
N ILE A 115 8.60 15.25 -3.78
CA ILE A 115 10.02 15.29 -4.09
C ILE A 115 10.52 16.66 -3.67
N ASP A 116 11.46 16.69 -2.72
CA ASP A 116 12.06 17.96 -2.28
C ASP A 116 12.94 18.58 -3.38
N ASP A 117 13.42 19.80 -3.13
CA ASP A 117 14.24 20.55 -4.09
C ASP A 117 15.59 19.87 -4.34
N ASP A 118 16.07 19.05 -3.41
CA ASP A 118 17.28 18.24 -3.56
C ASP A 118 17.02 16.91 -4.29
N GLY A 119 15.79 16.64 -4.73
CA GLY A 119 15.42 15.43 -5.43
C GLY A 119 15.25 14.18 -4.55
N THR A 120 15.06 14.34 -3.24
CA THR A 120 14.73 13.24 -2.33
C THR A 120 13.26 12.90 -2.42
N VAL A 121 12.93 11.63 -2.59
CA VAL A 121 11.55 11.13 -2.60
C VAL A 121 11.08 10.96 -1.15
N LEU A 122 10.01 11.66 -0.80
CA LEU A 122 9.36 11.66 0.50
C LEU A 122 7.97 11.05 0.38
N VAL A 123 7.55 10.24 1.36
CA VAL A 123 6.22 9.62 1.38
C VAL A 123 5.54 9.85 2.71
N ASP A 124 4.33 10.42 2.70
CA ASP A 124 3.50 10.59 3.89
C ASP A 124 2.71 9.30 4.17
N THR A 125 3.12 8.57 5.21
CA THR A 125 2.51 7.29 5.58
C THR A 125 1.32 7.41 6.54
N GLY A 126 0.97 8.65 6.94
CA GLY A 126 -0.19 8.95 7.77
C GLY A 126 -1.46 9.20 6.96
N ARG A 127 -1.36 9.35 5.63
CA ARG A 127 -2.47 9.66 4.75
C ARG A 127 -2.64 8.60 3.68
N PHE A 128 -3.88 8.23 3.40
CA PHE A 128 -4.22 7.18 2.45
C PHE A 128 -5.31 7.66 1.49
N PHE A 129 -5.18 7.32 0.21
CA PHE A 129 -6.14 7.68 -0.81
C PHE A 129 -6.67 6.43 -1.50
N ALA A 130 -7.99 6.31 -1.56
CA ALA A 130 -8.65 5.28 -2.37
C ALA A 130 -8.69 5.71 -3.85
N ARG A 131 -8.73 4.72 -4.73
CA ARG A 131 -8.84 4.89 -6.18
C ARG A 131 -9.57 3.69 -6.78
N GLU A 132 -10.21 3.89 -7.92
CA GLU A 132 -10.96 2.85 -8.64
C GLU A 132 -10.09 2.10 -9.66
N GLY A 133 -8.99 2.73 -10.08
CA GLY A 133 -8.01 2.17 -11.00
C GLY A 133 -6.75 3.03 -11.05
N TYR A 134 -5.92 2.78 -12.06
CA TYR A 134 -4.74 3.58 -12.34
C TYR A 134 -5.07 4.75 -13.28
N SER A 135 -4.52 5.93 -12.97
CA SER A 135 -4.47 7.08 -13.88
C SER A 135 -3.08 7.72 -13.78
N PRO A 136 -2.48 8.18 -14.90
CA PRO A 136 -1.19 8.89 -14.88
C PRO A 136 -1.15 10.08 -13.90
N SER A 137 -2.29 10.75 -13.69
CA SER A 137 -2.40 11.88 -12.75
C SER A 137 -2.15 11.49 -11.29
N GLN A 138 -2.16 10.21 -10.96
CA GLN A 138 -1.88 9.68 -9.63
C GLN A 138 -0.36 9.60 -9.35
N ALA A 139 0.46 9.55 -10.39
CA ALA A 139 1.91 9.45 -10.27
C ALA A 139 2.53 10.83 -10.12
N VAL A 140 3.50 10.95 -9.21
CA VAL A 140 4.26 12.19 -9.02
C VAL A 140 5.42 12.23 -10.00
N PRO A 141 5.49 13.21 -10.92
CA PRO A 141 6.56 13.29 -11.89
C PRO A 141 7.92 13.28 -11.20
N ALA A 142 8.87 12.52 -11.74
CA ALA A 142 10.17 12.31 -11.11
C ALA A 142 11.13 13.50 -11.30
N ARG A 143 10.75 14.66 -10.74
CA ARG A 143 11.52 15.90 -10.76
C ARG A 143 11.45 16.60 -9.40
N PRO A 144 12.49 17.35 -8.99
CA PRO A 144 12.45 18.16 -7.77
C PRO A 144 11.23 19.09 -7.71
N GLY A 145 10.69 19.28 -6.51
CA GLY A 145 9.50 20.09 -6.24
C GLY A 145 8.17 19.48 -6.68
N ALA A 146 8.16 18.28 -7.26
CA ALA A 146 6.92 17.61 -7.65
C ALA A 146 6.17 17.09 -6.41
N VAL A 147 4.85 17.27 -6.39
CA VAL A 147 4.01 16.89 -5.25
C VAL A 147 2.76 16.15 -5.71
N PHE A 148 2.32 15.19 -4.90
CA PHE A 148 1.09 14.44 -5.10
C PHE A 148 -0.12 15.37 -5.26
N GLN A 149 -0.86 15.14 -6.35
CA GLN A 149 -2.12 15.81 -6.63
C GLN A 149 -3.25 14.84 -6.31
N CYS A 150 -4.15 15.20 -5.40
CA CYS A 150 -5.25 14.31 -5.07
C CYS A 150 -6.19 14.12 -6.27
N GLY A 151 -6.37 15.13 -7.13
CA GLY A 151 -7.11 15.00 -8.39
C GLY A 151 -8.53 14.43 -8.25
N GLY A 152 -9.19 14.67 -7.10
CA GLY A 152 -10.51 14.12 -6.78
C GLY A 152 -10.51 12.74 -6.11
N LEU A 153 -9.33 12.14 -5.87
CA LEU A 153 -9.22 10.93 -5.07
C LEU A 153 -9.71 11.17 -3.64
N ARG A 154 -10.43 10.19 -3.12
CA ARG A 154 -10.98 10.24 -1.76
C ARG A 154 -9.89 9.90 -0.74
N GLU A 155 -9.57 10.89 0.10
CA GLU A 155 -8.76 10.66 1.29
C GLU A 155 -9.52 9.78 2.29
N LEU A 156 -8.81 8.86 2.92
CA LEU A 156 -9.35 7.88 3.85
C LEU A 156 -8.94 8.24 5.27
N THR A 157 -9.88 8.16 6.20
CA THR A 157 -9.61 8.34 7.62
C THR A 157 -8.76 7.20 8.14
N VAL A 158 -7.65 7.54 8.81
CA VAL A 158 -6.80 6.58 9.52
C VAL A 158 -7.26 6.54 10.97
N SER A 159 -7.56 5.35 11.48
CA SER A 159 -7.86 5.20 12.89
C SER A 159 -6.59 5.37 13.70
N LEU A 160 -6.48 6.50 14.38
CA LEU A 160 -5.46 6.75 15.38
C LEU A 160 -5.92 6.06 16.67
N GLU A 161 -5.41 4.85 16.90
CA GLU A 161 -5.60 4.03 18.11
C GLU A 161 -7.06 3.73 18.47
N ARG A 162 -7.49 2.48 18.31
CA ARG A 162 -8.61 2.00 19.13
C ARG A 162 -8.10 1.88 20.57
N PRO A 163 -8.76 2.50 21.57
CA PRO A 163 -8.52 2.09 22.94
C PRO A 163 -8.76 0.58 22.98
N VAL A 164 -7.82 -0.18 23.56
CA VAL A 164 -8.03 -1.60 23.84
C VAL A 164 -9.25 -1.67 24.75
N SER A 165 -10.43 -1.88 24.18
CA SER A 165 -11.61 -2.18 24.97
C SER A 165 -11.26 -3.44 25.73
N LYS A 166 -11.22 -3.36 27.07
CA LYS A 166 -11.01 -4.51 27.94
C LYS A 166 -11.84 -5.67 27.39
N ALA A 167 -11.20 -6.83 27.21
CA ALA A 167 -11.90 -8.04 26.84
C ALA A 167 -13.14 -8.17 27.74
N ARG A 168 -14.32 -8.32 27.13
CA ARG A 168 -15.49 -8.68 27.91
C ARG A 168 -15.21 -10.09 28.43
N GLU A 169 -15.10 -10.20 29.76
CA GLU A 169 -15.02 -11.46 30.51
C GLU A 169 -16.23 -12.36 30.22
#